data_AF-A0AAV5I3F2-F1
#
_entry.id   AF-A0AAV5I3F2-F1
#
_cell.length_a   1.000
_cell.length_b   1.000
_cell.length_c   1.000
_cell.angle_alpha   90.00
_cell.angle_beta   90.00
_cell.angle_gamma   90.00
#
_symmetry.space_group_name_H-M   'P 1'
#
loop_
_entity.id
_entity.type
_entity.pdbx_description
1 polymer ?
#
loop_
_entity_poly.entity_id
_entity_poly.type
_entity_poly.pdbx_seq_one_letter_code
_entity_poly.pdbx_strand_id
1 'polypeptide(L)' 'MILQNSVLEFKKVVNAKEQVVSGMMYYITLEAMDRDRKKVYEAKVWEKPWLNFKEVQEFKLVGDAPAASST' A
#
# COMPACT_ATOMS: atom_id res chain seq x y z
N MET A 1 -16.06 10.51 3.21
CA MET A 1 -15.73 10.15 4.61
C MET A 1 -14.72 9.02 4.57
N ILE A 2 -13.49 9.23 5.04
CA ILE A 2 -12.49 8.15 5.13
C ILE A 2 -12.79 7.40 6.42
N LEU A 3 -13.15 6.11 6.32
CA LEU A 3 -13.42 5.27 7.48
C LEU A 3 -12.10 4.71 8.01
N GLN A 4 -11.67 5.19 9.18
CA GLN A 4 -10.60 4.55 9.95
C GLN A 4 -11.09 3.21 10.53
N ASN A 5 -10.18 2.26 10.75
CA ASN A 5 -10.46 0.89 11.22
C ASN A 5 -11.27 0.05 10.22
N SER A 6 -10.74 -0.14 9.01
CA SER A 6 -11.33 -1.00 7.98
C SER A 6 -10.55 -2.31 7.83
N VAL A 7 -11.25 -3.40 7.53
CA VAL A 7 -10.63 -4.68 7.19
C VAL A 7 -10.32 -4.67 5.70
N LEU A 8 -9.04 -4.64 5.37
CA LEU A 8 -8.57 -4.64 3.99
C LEU A 8 -8.17 -6.04 3.58
N GLU A 9 -8.76 -6.55 2.50
CA GLU A 9 -8.28 -7.78 1.87
C GLU A 9 -7.29 -7.42 0.76
N PHE A 10 -6.02 -7.72 0.96
CA PHE A 10 -4.99 -7.57 -0.07
C PHE A 10 -5.38 -8.32 -1.36
N LYS A 11 -5.18 -7.68 -2.52
CA LYS A 11 -5.37 -8.33 -3.84
C LYS A 11 -4.06 -8.45 -4.61
N LYS A 12 -3.39 -7.33 -4.90
CA LYS A 12 -2.10 -7.34 -5.60
C LYS A 12 -1.30 -6.06 -5.36
N VAL A 13 0.01 -6.14 -5.58
CA VAL A 13 0.87 -4.96 -5.76
C VAL A 13 0.78 -4.52 -7.22
N VAL A 14 0.57 -3.24 -7.47
CA VAL A 14 0.54 -2.67 -8.83
C VAL A 14 1.82 -1.95 -9.20
N ASN A 15 2.57 -1.46 -8.21
CA ASN A 15 3.87 -0.84 -8.40
C ASN A 15 4.68 -0.93 -7.09
N ALA A 16 6.00 -1.08 -7.22
CA ALA A 16 6.92 -0.99 -6.10
C ALA A 16 8.18 -0.25 -6.55
N LYS A 17 8.65 0.68 -5.71
CA LYS A 17 9.92 1.37 -5.89
C LYS A 17 10.75 1.25 -4.61
N GLU A 18 12.05 1.14 -4.79
CA GLU A 18 13.02 1.05 -3.71
C GLU A 18 13.92 2.28 -3.73
N GLN A 19 14.27 2.77 -2.53
CA GLN A 19 15.19 3.87 -2.38
C GLN A 19 16.12 3.61 -1.20
N VAL A 20 17.43 3.72 -1.45
CA VAL A 20 18.45 3.66 -0.40
C VAL A 20 18.39 4.94 0.43
N VAL A 21 18.34 4.78 1.75
CA VAL A 21 18.41 5.84 2.76
C VAL A 21 19.34 5.35 3.89
N SER A 22 19.12 5.76 5.14
CA SER A 22 19.65 5.02 6.31
C SER A 22 18.91 3.69 6.49
N GLY A 23 18.95 2.81 5.49
CA GLY A 23 18.08 1.65 5.33
C GLY A 23 17.55 1.55 3.90
N MET A 24 16.46 0.82 3.71
CA MET A 24 15.69 0.81 2.46
C MET A 24 14.30 1.39 2.71
N MET A 25 13.91 2.36 1.88
CA MET A 25 12.54 2.86 1.82
C MET A 25 11.82 2.21 0.64
N TYR A 26 10.70 1.56 0.92
CA TYR A 26 9.83 0.96 -0.09
C TYR A 26 8.60 1.83 -0.28
N TYR A 27 8.34 2.21 -1.52
CA TYR A 27 7.10 2.88 -1.94
C TYR A 27 6.26 1.86 -2.70
N ILE A 28 5.18 1.39 -2.08
CA ILE A 28 4.36 0.30 -2.60
C ILE A 28 2.99 0.85 -2.92
N THR A 29 2.55 0.66 -4.16
CA THR A 29 1.16 0.90 -4.56
C THR A 29 0.47 -0.45 -4.67
N LEU A 30 -0.64 -0.63 -3.95
CA LEU A 30 -1.35 -1.91 -3.86
C LEU A 30 -2.86 -1.76 -4.02
N GLU A 31 -3.49 -2.79 -4.59
CA GLU A 31 -4.94 -2.95 -4.61
C GLU A 31 -5.40 -3.80 -3.42
N ALA A 32 -6.46 -3.35 -2.76
CA ALA A 32 -7.16 -4.12 -1.72
C ALA A 32 -8.68 -3.97 -1.87
N MET A 33 -9.43 -4.97 -1.42
CA MET A 33 -10.88 -4.83 -1.23
C MET A 33 -11.17 -4.25 0.14
N ASP A 34 -12.04 -3.25 0.18
CA ASP A 34 -12.61 -2.65 1.39
C ASP A 34 -14.14 -2.66 1.25
N ARG A 35 -14.80 -3.55 2.00
CA ARG A 35 -16.27 -3.73 1.98
C ARG A 35 -16.82 -3.80 0.56
N ASP A 36 -16.33 -4.78 -0.20
CA ASP A 36 -16.71 -5.08 -1.59
C ASP A 36 -16.30 -4.05 -2.65
N ARG A 37 -15.55 -3.01 -2.27
CA ARG A 37 -15.00 -2.03 -3.20
C ARG A 37 -13.50 -2.22 -3.35
N LYS A 38 -13.05 -2.42 -4.58
CA LYS A 38 -11.63 -2.47 -4.90
C LYS A 38 -11.07 -1.05 -4.85
N LYS A 39 -10.03 -0.85 -4.05
CA LYS A 39 -9.37 0.44 -3.83
C LYS A 39 -7.87 0.31 -4.02
N VAL A 40 -7.23 1.43 -4.34
CA VAL A 40 -5.78 1.55 -4.47
C VAL A 40 -5.23 2.32 -3.28
N TYR A 41 -4.18 1.77 -2.68
CA TYR A 41 -3.47 2.35 -1.55
C TYR A 41 -2.00 2.57 -1.89
N GLU A 42 -1.41 3.59 -1.29
CA GLU A 42 0.03 3.82 -1.28
C GLU A 42 0.56 3.61 0.14
N ALA A 43 1.60 2.79 0.25
CA ALA A 43 2.31 2.53 1.49
C ALA A 43 3.77 2.98 1.35
N LYS A 44 4.30 3.57 2.42
CA LYS A 44 5.74 3.82 2.61
C LYS A 44 6.22 2.96 3.76
N VAL A 45 7.19 2.10 3.51
CA VAL A 45 7.75 1.19 4.50
C VAL A 45 9.24 1.43 4.62
N TRP A 46 9.72 1.72 5.82
CA TRP A 46 11.14 1.87 6.11
C TRP A 46 11.68 0.63 6.79
N GLU A 47 12.72 0.05 6.21
CA GLU A 47 13.40 -1.13 6.72
C GLU A 47 14.87 -0.86 6.99
N LYS A 48 15.36 -1.38 8.12
CA LYS A 48 16.79 -1.46 8.46
C LYS A 48 17.07 -2.90 8.89
N PRO A 49 17.53 -3.78 7.98
CA PRO A 49 17.67 -5.21 8.27
C PRO A 49 18.60 -5.49 9.45
N TRP A 50 19.67 -4.70 9.58
CA TRP A 50 20.65 -4.83 10.65
C TRP A 50 20.11 -4.48 12.06
N LEU A 51 18.95 -3.82 12.14
CA LEU A 51 18.26 -3.55 13.41
C LEU A 51 17.00 -4.41 13.60
N ASN A 52 16.71 -5.34 12.68
CA ASN A 52 15.40 -6.01 12.59
C ASN A 52 14.22 -5.02 12.62
N PHE A 53 14.42 -3.84 12.05
CA PHE A 53 13.44 -2.75 12.08
C PHE A 53 12.67 -2.71 10.76
N LYS A 54 11.34 -2.68 10.87
CA LYS A 54 10.43 -2.44 9.74
C LYS A 54 9.22 -1.66 10.25
N GLU A 55 8.98 -0.49 9.68
CA GLU A 55 7.91 0.41 10.11
C GLU A 55 7.15 0.95 8.90
N VAL A 56 5.81 0.99 9.00
CA VAL A 56 4.96 1.67 8.03
C VAL A 56 4.96 3.15 8.37
N GLN A 57 5.65 3.96 7.56
CA GLN A 57 5.72 5.41 7.73
C GLN A 57 4.43 6.09 7.26
N GLU A 58 3.79 5.55 6.23
CA GLU A 58 2.56 6.08 5.67
C GLU A 58 1.75 4.96 5.04
N PHE A 59 0.43 5.02 5.20
CA PHE A 59 -0.51 4.16 4.50
C PHE A 59 -1.76 4.98 4.18
N LYS A 60 -1.99 5.26 2.89
CA LYS A 60 -3.05 6.16 2.45
C LYS A 60 -3.88 5.56 1.32
N LEU A 61 -5.18 5.87 1.35
CA LEU A 61 -6.08 5.61 0.23
C LEU A 61 -5.78 6.61 -0.88
N VAL A 62 -5.56 6.10 -2.10
CA VAL A 62 -5.46 6.92 -3.31
C VAL A 62 -6.84 7.11 -3.93
N GLY A 63 -7.65 6.04 -3.98
CA GLY A 63 -9.01 6.09 -4.53
C GLY A 63 -9.56 4.69 -4.84
N ASP A 64 -10.72 4.66 -5.48
CA ASP A 64 -11.27 3.41 -6.03
C ASP A 64 -10.40 2.95 -7.21
N ALA A 65 -10.21 1.63 -7.33
CA ALA A 65 -9.49 1.08 -8.47
C ALA A 65 -10.32 1.29 -9.74
N PRO A 66 -9.70 1.62 -10.88
CA PRO A 66 -10.42 1.72 -12.13
C PRO A 66 -11.17 0.41 -12.39
N ALA A 67 -12.44 0.52 -12.78
CA ALA A 67 -13.20 -0.64 -13.22
C ALA A 67 -12.39 -1.30 -14.33
N ALA A 68 -12.06 -2.58 -14.15
CA ALA A 68 -11.46 -3.35 -15.23
C ALA A 68 -12.45 -3.28 -16.39
N SER A 69 -12.11 -2.51 -17.43
CA SER A 69 -12.88 -2.48 -18.67
C SER A 69 -12.96 -3.92 -19.14
N SER A 70 -14.17 -4.47 -19.09
CA SER A 70 -14.47 -5.79 -19.63
C SER A 70 -14.43 -5.61 -21.15
N THR A 71 -13.36 -6.07 -21.77
CA THR A 71 -13.31 -6.28 -23.22
C THR A 71 -13.77 -7.70 -23.52
#